data_AF-A0AAJ2J9N7-F1
#
_entry.id   AF-A0AAJ2J9N7-F1
#
_cell.length_a   1.000
_cell.length_b   1.000
_cell.length_c   1.000
_cell.angle_alpha   90.00
_cell.angle_beta   90.00
_cell.angle_gamma   90.00
#
_symmetry.space_group_name_H-M   'P 1'
#
loop_
_entity.id
_entity.type
_entity.pdbx_description
1 polymer ?
#
loop_
_entity_poly.entity_id
_entity_poly.type
_entity_poly.pdbx_seq_one_letter_code
_entity_poly.pdbx_strand_id
1 'polypeptide(L)' 'MSTLSPQQAVQVLVKAKWSEARIAKAVGTSQPTIHRLKRGTQKSVAFEVGTKLVAIATPLWSDVGIEAGAA' A
#
# COMPACT_ATOMS: atom_id res chain seq x y z
N MET A 1 -8.86 -11.83 -10.32
CA MET A 1 -7.70 -11.06 -9.83
C MET A 1 -8.14 -10.32 -8.59
N SER A 2 -7.71 -10.75 -7.41
CA SER A 2 -8.02 -10.04 -6.16
C SER A 2 -7.31 -8.68 -6.19
N THR A 3 -8.07 -7.60 -6.26
CA THR A 3 -7.53 -6.24 -6.31
C THR A 3 -6.96 -5.86 -4.94
N LEU A 4 -5.69 -5.44 -4.86
CA LEU A 4 -5.12 -4.92 -3.61
C LEU A 4 -5.98 -3.78 -3.09
N SER A 5 -6.33 -3.82 -1.81
CA SER A 5 -6.77 -2.61 -1.13
C SER A 5 -5.57 -1.65 -0.96
N PRO A 6 -5.79 -0.33 -0.89
CA PRO A 6 -4.71 0.63 -0.61
C PRO A 6 -3.95 0.31 0.68
N GLN A 7 -4.63 -0.24 1.69
CA GLN A 7 -4.00 -0.71 2.93
C GLN A 7 -3.08 -1.90 2.68
N GLN A 8 -3.53 -2.92 1.94
CA GLN A 8 -2.70 -4.07 1.57
C GLN A 8 -1.50 -3.64 0.74
N ALA A 9 -1.68 -2.71 -0.20
CA ALA A 9 -0.60 -2.14 -0.99
C ALA A 9 0.49 -1.48 -0.11
N VAL A 10 0.09 -0.70 0.90
CA VAL A 10 1.04 -0.11 1.86
C VAL A 10 1.78 -1.21 2.64
N GLN A 11 1.10 -2.27 3.06
CA GLN A 11 1.73 -3.39 3.78
C GLN A 11 2.74 -4.14 2.91
N VAL A 12 2.44 -4.37 1.63
CA VAL A 12 3.37 -4.98 0.66
C VAL A 12 4.62 -4.10 0.50
N LEU A 13 4.45 -2.79 0.34
CA LEU A 13 5.58 -1.86 0.21
C LEU A 13 6.47 -1.83 1.46
N VAL A 14 5.86 -1.86 2.66
CA VAL A 14 6.60 -1.94 3.93
C VAL A 14 7.37 -3.26 4.04
N LYS A 15 6.77 -4.40 3.67
CA LYS A 15 7.45 -5.70 3.60
C LYS A 15 8.62 -5.68 2.62
N ALA A 16 8.47 -4.99 1.49
CA ALA A 16 9.52 -4.72 0.52
C ALA A 16 10.57 -3.67 0.97
N LYS A 17 10.60 -3.32 2.26
CA LYS A 17 11.54 -2.38 2.89
C LYS A 17 11.43 -0.93 2.41
N TRP A 18 10.27 -0.51 1.90
CA TRP A 18 10.02 0.91 1.63
C TRP A 18 9.69 1.66 2.92
N SER A 19 10.26 2.85 3.10
CA SER A 19 9.90 3.75 4.19
C SER A 19 8.58 4.48 3.89
N GLU A 20 7.83 4.84 4.93
CA GLU A 20 6.55 5.57 4.77
C GLU A 20 6.73 6.90 4.03
N ALA A 21 7.84 7.61 4.29
CA ALA A 21 8.19 8.84 3.58
C ALA A 21 8.47 8.60 2.08
N ARG A 22 9.14 7.49 1.74
CA ARG A 22 9.37 7.10 0.35
C ARG A 22 8.06 6.78 -0.36
N ILE A 23 7.18 6.02 0.28
CA ILE A 23 5.85 5.69 -0.26
C ILE A 23 5.06 6.97 -0.50
N ALA A 24 5.01 7.86 0.49
CA ALA A 24 4.31 9.13 0.42
C ALA A 24 4.77 9.99 -0.77
N LYS A 25 6.09 10.13 -0.95
CA LYS A 25 6.69 10.83 -2.08
C LYS A 25 6.32 10.20 -3.42
N ALA A 26 6.34 8.87 -3.52
CA ALA A 26 6.06 8.16 -4.76
C ALA A 26 4.59 8.31 -5.21
N VAL A 27 3.65 8.37 -4.27
CA VAL A 27 2.21 8.45 -4.58
C VAL A 27 1.64 9.87 -4.52
N GLY A 28 2.44 10.85 -4.10
CA GLY A 28 2.03 12.25 -4.02
C GLY A 28 1.13 12.54 -2.82
N THR A 29 1.45 11.97 -1.64
CA THR A 29 0.73 12.25 -0.38
C THR A 29 1.70 12.55 0.76
N SER A 30 1.19 12.67 1.98
CA SER A 30 1.98 12.91 3.20
C SER A 30 2.27 11.61 3.97
N GLN A 31 3.40 11.57 4.67
CA GLN A 31 3.77 10.42 5.51
C GLN A 31 2.73 10.09 6.59
N PRO A 32 2.07 11.07 7.27
CA PRO A 32 0.97 10.78 8.19
C PRO A 32 -0.22 10.07 7.53
N THR A 33 -0.52 10.37 6.26
CA THR A 33 -1.58 9.68 5.51
C THR A 33 -1.23 8.22 5.29
N ILE A 34 0.01 7.92 4.88
CA ILE A 34 0.51 6.55 4.76
C ILE A 34 0.48 5.84 6.13
N HIS A 35 0.86 6.52 7.20
CA HIS A 35 0.81 5.98 8.55
C HIS A 35 -0.61 5.56 8.98
N ARG A 36 -1.62 6.40 8.72
CA ARG A 36 -3.03 6.10 9.02
C ARG A 36 -3.58 4.97 8.16
N LEU A 37 -3.24 4.97 6.86
CA LEU A 37 -3.56 3.88 5.94
C LEU A 37 -2.99 2.54 6.43
N LYS A 38 -1.71 2.53 6.82
CA LYS A 38 -1.02 1.34 7.34
C LYS A 38 -1.73 0.78 8.58
N ARG A 39 -2.10 1.65 9.52
CA ARG A 39 -2.83 1.29 10.75
C ARG A 39 -4.31 0.95 10.53
N GLY A 40 -4.85 1.18 9.33
CA GLY A 40 -6.27 0.97 9.04
C GLY A 40 -7.21 2.00 9.69
N THR A 41 -6.70 3.07 10.30
CA THR A 41 -7.53 4.13 10.89
C THR A 41 -8.15 5.02 9.83
N GLN A 42 -7.54 5.08 8.64
CA GLN A 42 -8.08 5.75 7.47
C GLN A 42 -8.54 4.69 6.46
N LYS A 43 -9.86 4.55 6.31
CA LYS A 43 -10.51 3.55 5.44
C LYS A 43 -10.54 3.94 3.96
N SER A 44 -10.36 5.23 3.65
CA SER A 44 -10.44 5.77 2.30
C SER A 44 -9.33 6.79 2.03
N VAL A 45 -8.89 6.86 0.78
CA VAL A 45 -7.96 7.86 0.25
C VAL A 45 -8.47 8.35 -1.10
N ALA A 46 -7.91 9.48 -1.56
CA ALA A 46 -8.15 9.95 -2.92
C ALA A 46 -7.86 8.83 -3.93
N PHE A 47 -8.73 8.71 -4.94
CA PHE A 47 -8.66 7.64 -5.93
C PHE A 47 -7.27 7.52 -6.54
N GLU A 48 -6.68 8.63 -7.01
CA GLU A 48 -5.34 8.67 -7.61
C GLU A 48 -4.24 8.11 -6.69
N VAL A 49 -4.30 8.42 -5.39
CA VAL A 49 -3.33 7.91 -4.40
C VAL A 49 -3.49 6.40 -4.25
N GLY A 50 -4.74 5.93 -4.17
CA GLY A 50 -5.06 4.50 -4.12
C GLY A 50 -4.56 3.75 -5.35
N THR A 51 -4.81 4.27 -6.55
CA THR A 51 -4.38 3.64 -7.81
C THR A 51 -2.85 3.58 -7.91
N LYS A 52 -2.14 4.66 -7.55
CA LYS A 52 -0.67 4.69 -7.53
C LYS A 52 -0.09 3.70 -6.52
N LEU A 53 -0.66 3.62 -5.32
CA LEU A 53 -0.25 2.64 -4.30
C LEU A 53 -0.34 1.21 -4.83
N VAL A 54 -1.50 0.85 -5.40
CA VAL A 54 -1.73 -0.49 -5.96
C VAL A 54 -0.78 -0.76 -7.11
N ALA A 55 -0.60 0.18 -8.05
CA ALA A 55 0.28 0.01 -9.20
C ALA A 55 1.74 -0.28 -8.81
N ILE A 56 2.28 0.38 -7.77
CA ILE A 56 3.65 0.15 -7.30
C ILE A 56 3.73 -1.17 -6.51
N ALA A 57 2.69 -1.52 -5.74
CA ALA A 57 2.69 -2.71 -4.91
C ALA A 57 2.42 -4.01 -5.69
N THR A 58 1.67 -3.97 -6.80
CA THR A 58 1.33 -5.16 -7.60
C THR A 58 2.54 -6.00 -8.02
N PRO A 59 3.61 -5.46 -8.63
CA PRO A 59 4.78 -6.28 -8.99
C PRO A 59 5.48 -6.85 -7.76
N LEU A 60 5.50 -6.11 -6.65
CA LEU A 60 6.12 -6.54 -5.40
C LEU A 60 5.27 -7.58 -4.66
N TRP A 61 3.95 -7.65 -4.91
CA TRP A 61 3.07 -8.65 -4.34
C TRP A 61 3.60 -10.05 -4.70
N SER A 62 3.85 -10.29 -6.00
CA SER A 62 4.34 -11.57 -6.51
C SER A 62 5.66 -11.99 -5.88
N ASP A 63 6.54 -11.03 -5.57
CA ASP A 63 7.86 -11.25 -4.99
C ASP A 63 7.82 -11.44 -3.46
N VAL A 64 6.79 -10.93 -2.79
CA VAL A 64 6.68 -10.96 -1.32
C VAL A 64 6.15 -12.29 -0.78
N GLY A 65 5.87 -13.29 -1.63
CA GLY A 65 5.52 -14.66 -1.21
C GLY A 65 4.25 -14.68 -0.36
N ILE A 66 3.10 -14.82 -1.02
CA ILE A 66 1.81 -14.71 -0.34
C ILE A 66 1.34 -16.06 0.18
N GLU A 67 1.41 -16.21 1.51
CA GLU A 67 0.30 -16.82 2.25
C GLU A 67 -0.91 -15.89 2.13
N ALA A 68 -1.75 -16.16 1.13
CA ALA A 68 -3.08 -15.63 1.06
C ALA A 68 -3.94 -16.42 2.05
N GLY A 69 -3.84 -16.12 3.36
CA GLY A 69 -4.94 -16.38 4.29
C GLY A 69 -6.00 -15.31 4.01
N ALA A 70 -7.07 -15.58 3.26
CA ALA A 70 -8.21 -16.45 3.56
C ALA A 70 -9.05 -15.91 4.73
N ALA A 71 -10.29 -15.56 4.38
CA ALA A 71 -11.44 -15.17 5.20
C ALA A 71 -11.43 -13.77 5.84
#